data_AF-A0AAJ1BR54-F1
#
_entry.id   AF-A0AAJ1BR54-F1
#
_cell.length_a   1.000
_cell.length_b   1.000
_cell.length_c   1.000
_cell.angle_alpha   90.00
_cell.angle_beta   90.00
_cell.angle_gamma   90.00
#
_symmetry.space_group_name_H-M   'P 1'
#
loop_
_entity.id
_entity.type
_entity.pdbx_description
1 polymer ?
#
loop_
_entity_poly.entity_id
_entity_poly.type
_entity_poly.pdbx_seq_one_letter_code
_entity_poly.pdbx_strand_id
1 'polypeptide(L)'
;NGTITYSEYDSFEWCENCTWTDDDGGEHASISGEYELTNANILWNTQRMAGLATGIEYGEIFAKAGFAQQMQINDLQNRAPSIWAAEYAETLVAGAAAQINSTGIGMPTAEAMAPAAVLRGAYDGWLAQSGASDANPDFASYADGILYSAVDPSTGSCIALIGDSACRDGSTSLHPDHGIGHMLAAGIGEPSEATTPVRAALYGYSDASSEEMAAIDWAVYAMAGTNFVAMGGGKDIDSIEDWRERLAEVSGVDIPNPDALNNVLFGTEGSDPNNGMLMESDFGGIPLFGVALFLLGAQGNAFETMLTYSIGLTQLLGLADWGGAWIGMLGTPADFPMILVGGSGTNDADSWWQLSFGSEEPVAGGYISIGLN
;
A
#
# COMPACT_ATOMS: atom_id res chain seq x y z
N ASN A 1 -14.20 12.81 -39.18
CA ASN A 1 -15.45 13.57 -39.28
C ASN A 1 -16.56 12.83 -38.57
N GLY A 2 -17.01 13.36 -37.43
CA GLY A 2 -18.26 12.98 -36.77
C GLY A 2 -19.10 14.23 -36.55
N THR A 3 -20.41 14.08 -36.54
CA THR A 3 -21.37 15.17 -36.27
C THR A 3 -22.16 14.79 -35.02
N ILE A 4 -22.32 15.73 -34.09
CA ILE A 4 -23.19 15.59 -32.92
C ILE A 4 -24.09 16.83 -32.82
N THR A 5 -25.30 16.61 -32.31
CA THR A 5 -26.32 17.62 -32.02
C THR A 5 -26.73 17.44 -30.55
N TYR A 6 -26.97 18.53 -29.82
CA TYR A 6 -27.32 18.51 -28.39
C TYR A 6 -28.40 19.56 -28.05
N SER A 7 -29.02 19.35 -26.89
CA SER A 7 -29.73 20.30 -26.00
C SER A 7 -29.82 19.59 -24.62
N GLU A 8 -30.05 20.19 -23.45
CA GLU A 8 -30.14 21.60 -23.02
C GLU A 8 -29.66 21.69 -21.53
N TYR A 9 -30.11 22.64 -20.71
CA TYR A 9 -30.23 22.46 -19.25
C TYR A 9 -31.49 23.12 -18.72
N ASP A 10 -32.10 22.53 -17.69
CA ASP A 10 -33.30 23.04 -17.03
C ASP A 10 -33.10 23.07 -15.51
N SER A 11 -33.78 23.99 -14.83
CA SER A 11 -33.67 24.15 -13.37
C SER A 11 -35.03 24.46 -12.75
N PHE A 12 -35.51 23.57 -11.88
CA PHE A 12 -36.81 23.69 -11.22
C PHE A 12 -36.65 23.68 -9.68
N GLU A 13 -37.46 24.50 -9.00
CA GLU A 13 -37.62 24.40 -7.54
C GLU A 13 -38.54 23.21 -7.22
N TRP A 14 -37.98 22.12 -6.72
CA TRP A 14 -38.79 21.01 -6.21
C TRP A 14 -39.33 21.33 -4.82
N CYS A 15 -40.61 21.05 -4.59
CA CYS A 15 -41.20 21.04 -3.26
C CYS A 15 -42.24 19.90 -3.14
N GLU A 16 -42.34 19.29 -1.96
CA GLU A 16 -43.11 18.05 -1.79
C GLU A 16 -44.64 18.22 -1.91
N ASN A 17 -45.18 19.40 -1.56
CA ASN A 17 -46.62 19.62 -1.41
C ASN A 17 -47.18 20.75 -2.30
N CYS A 18 -46.48 21.10 -3.38
CA CYS A 18 -46.93 22.09 -4.36
C CYS A 18 -47.44 21.45 -5.65
N THR A 19 -48.20 22.26 -6.39
CA THR A 19 -48.48 22.06 -7.80
C THR A 19 -47.49 22.93 -8.59
N TRP A 20 -46.81 22.37 -9.58
CA TRP A 20 -45.99 23.11 -10.54
C TRP A 20 -46.70 23.18 -11.89
N THR A 21 -46.32 24.13 -12.74
CA THR A 21 -46.92 24.30 -14.07
C THR A 21 -45.87 24.02 -15.13
N ASP A 22 -46.18 23.20 -16.13
CA ASP A 22 -45.28 22.92 -17.26
C ASP A 22 -45.27 24.05 -18.31
N ASP A 23 -44.38 23.94 -19.30
CA ASP A 23 -44.21 24.93 -20.37
C ASP A 23 -45.44 25.06 -21.29
N ASP A 24 -46.32 24.04 -21.31
CA ASP A 24 -47.60 24.05 -22.03
C ASP A 24 -48.75 24.67 -21.19
N GLY A 25 -48.47 25.07 -19.94
CA GLY A 25 -49.43 25.68 -19.00
C GLY A 25 -50.27 24.67 -18.20
N GLY A 26 -49.89 23.39 -18.18
CA GLY A 26 -50.53 22.32 -17.42
C GLY A 26 -50.07 22.26 -15.96
N GLU A 27 -51.02 22.25 -15.03
CA GLU A 27 -50.75 22.10 -13.59
C GLU A 27 -50.57 20.62 -13.18
N HIS A 28 -49.41 20.29 -12.62
CA HIS A 28 -49.04 18.96 -12.12
C HIS A 28 -48.76 18.97 -10.62
N ALA A 29 -49.27 17.99 -9.89
CA ALA A 29 -48.89 17.79 -8.49
C ALA A 29 -47.43 17.31 -8.43
N SER A 30 -46.65 17.88 -7.50
CA SER A 30 -45.28 17.43 -7.25
C SER A 30 -45.24 16.00 -6.67
N ILE A 31 -44.10 15.35 -6.83
CA ILE A 31 -43.84 13.97 -6.38
C ILE A 31 -43.07 14.04 -5.05
N SER A 32 -43.41 13.19 -4.08
CA SER A 32 -42.73 13.13 -2.77
C SER A 32 -41.27 12.67 -2.90
N GLY A 33 -40.42 13.12 -1.97
CA GLY A 33 -39.00 12.78 -1.93
C GLY A 33 -38.72 11.30 -1.61
N GLU A 34 -39.72 10.56 -1.13
CA GLU A 34 -39.65 9.12 -0.86
C GLU A 34 -40.17 8.26 -2.04
N TYR A 35 -40.39 8.84 -3.21
CA TYR A 35 -40.90 8.12 -4.39
C TYR A 35 -39.85 7.17 -5.00
N GLU A 36 -40.21 5.88 -5.13
CA GLU A 36 -39.33 4.85 -5.70
C GLU A 36 -39.12 5.04 -7.22
N LEU A 37 -37.98 5.64 -7.58
CA LEU A 37 -37.53 5.84 -8.95
C LEU A 37 -37.10 4.52 -9.60
N THR A 38 -38.06 3.80 -10.18
CA THR A 38 -37.82 2.53 -10.91
C THR A 38 -37.16 2.70 -12.29
N ASN A 39 -36.98 3.93 -12.77
CA ASN A 39 -36.18 4.27 -13.95
C ASN A 39 -35.82 5.76 -13.94
N ALA A 40 -34.54 6.10 -14.12
CA ALA A 40 -34.05 7.47 -14.25
C ALA A 40 -33.47 7.68 -15.66
N ASN A 41 -34.16 8.46 -16.50
CA ASN A 41 -33.75 8.70 -17.88
C ASN A 41 -33.15 10.11 -18.02
N ILE A 42 -31.87 10.23 -17.66
CA ILE A 42 -31.12 11.50 -17.73
C ILE A 42 -30.78 11.82 -19.19
N LEU A 43 -31.03 13.05 -19.63
CA LEU A 43 -30.73 13.52 -21.00
C LEU A 43 -29.23 13.78 -21.18
N TRP A 44 -28.51 12.75 -21.63
CA TRP A 44 -27.05 12.76 -21.76
C TRP A 44 -26.53 13.38 -23.08
N ASN A 45 -25.61 14.35 -22.96
CA ASN A 45 -24.92 14.95 -24.11
C ASN A 45 -23.86 14.00 -24.68
N THR A 46 -24.07 13.48 -25.89
CA THR A 46 -23.18 12.51 -26.55
C THR A 46 -21.77 13.04 -26.85
N GLN A 47 -21.59 14.36 -27.00
CA GLN A 47 -20.26 14.95 -27.19
C GLN A 47 -19.46 14.92 -25.89
N ARG A 48 -20.14 15.16 -24.76
CA ARG A 48 -19.56 14.94 -23.44
C ARG A 48 -19.32 13.46 -23.20
N MET A 49 -20.22 12.54 -23.59
CA MET A 49 -19.93 11.10 -23.44
C MET A 49 -18.74 10.62 -24.26
N ALA A 50 -18.49 11.14 -25.47
CA ALA A 50 -17.28 10.81 -26.23
C ALA A 50 -16.02 11.42 -25.60
N GLY A 51 -16.09 12.68 -25.15
CA GLY A 51 -14.98 13.32 -24.42
C GLY A 51 -14.73 12.70 -23.04
N LEU A 52 -15.77 12.17 -22.39
CA LEU A 52 -15.69 11.39 -21.15
C LEU A 52 -15.16 10.00 -21.43
N ALA A 53 -15.56 9.30 -22.49
CA ALA A 53 -14.99 7.99 -22.83
C ALA A 53 -13.48 8.11 -23.12
N THR A 54 -13.07 9.10 -23.92
CA THR A 54 -11.64 9.41 -24.13
C THR A 54 -10.97 9.92 -22.86
N GLY A 55 -11.65 10.74 -22.05
CA GLY A 55 -11.14 11.24 -20.77
C GLY A 55 -11.03 10.16 -19.69
N ILE A 56 -11.85 9.12 -19.76
CA ILE A 56 -11.80 7.91 -18.93
C ILE A 56 -10.67 7.03 -19.45
N GLU A 57 -10.62 6.67 -20.73
CA GLU A 57 -9.56 5.81 -21.29
C GLU A 57 -8.13 6.38 -21.07
N TYR A 58 -7.90 7.67 -21.34
CA TYR A 58 -6.60 8.28 -21.10
C TYR A 58 -6.41 8.74 -19.65
N GLY A 59 -7.46 9.20 -18.98
CA GLY A 59 -7.40 9.63 -17.58
C GLY A 59 -7.19 8.48 -16.61
N GLU A 60 -7.74 7.30 -16.90
CA GLU A 60 -7.51 6.05 -16.19
C GLU A 60 -6.01 5.71 -16.15
N ILE A 61 -5.32 5.78 -17.29
CA ILE A 61 -3.88 5.50 -17.38
C ILE A 61 -3.09 6.49 -16.51
N PHE A 62 -3.40 7.78 -16.55
CA PHE A 62 -2.70 8.77 -15.73
C PHE A 62 -3.08 8.69 -14.23
N ALA A 63 -4.32 8.38 -13.89
CA ALA A 63 -4.76 8.17 -12.51
C ALA A 63 -4.11 6.92 -11.89
N LYS A 64 -4.13 5.80 -12.63
CA LYS A 64 -3.43 4.57 -12.24
C LYS A 64 -1.91 4.77 -12.16
N ALA A 65 -1.33 5.66 -12.96
CA ALA A 65 0.08 6.03 -12.83
C ALA A 65 0.37 6.81 -11.54
N GLY A 66 -0.57 7.64 -11.08
CA GLY A 66 -0.49 8.29 -9.77
C GLY A 66 -0.58 7.30 -8.63
N PHE A 67 -1.56 6.38 -8.67
CA PHE A 67 -1.64 5.24 -7.75
C PHE A 67 -0.32 4.44 -7.75
N ALA A 68 0.17 4.05 -8.92
CA ALA A 68 1.41 3.29 -9.06
C ALA A 68 2.62 4.03 -8.46
N GLN A 69 2.76 5.35 -8.70
CA GLN A 69 3.80 6.16 -8.08
C GLN A 69 3.72 6.11 -6.55
N GLN A 70 2.52 6.27 -5.97
CA GLN A 70 2.34 6.18 -4.51
C GLN A 70 2.67 4.78 -3.97
N MET A 71 2.29 3.72 -4.68
CA MET A 71 2.64 2.35 -4.30
C MET A 71 4.14 2.08 -4.40
N GLN A 72 4.82 2.59 -5.44
CA GLN A 72 6.28 2.53 -5.58
C GLN A 72 7.01 3.33 -4.50
N ILE A 73 6.48 4.48 -4.09
CA ILE A 73 6.99 5.26 -2.96
C ILE A 73 6.82 4.49 -1.65
N ASN A 74 5.65 3.89 -1.39
CA ASN A 74 5.41 3.06 -0.21
C ASN A 74 6.31 1.80 -0.19
N ASP A 75 6.51 1.16 -1.34
CA ASP A 75 7.45 0.04 -1.51
C ASP A 75 8.85 0.43 -1.00
N LEU A 76 9.38 1.55 -1.50
CA LEU A 76 10.73 2.00 -1.17
C LEU A 76 10.85 2.58 0.26
N GLN A 77 9.85 3.35 0.73
CA GLN A 77 9.88 3.96 2.06
C GLN A 77 9.62 2.95 3.19
N ASN A 78 8.72 1.99 2.97
CA ASN A 78 8.18 1.14 4.04
C ASN A 78 8.38 -0.36 3.77
N ARG A 79 8.02 -0.88 2.59
CA ARG A 79 8.06 -2.34 2.36
C ARG A 79 9.47 -2.91 2.39
N ALA A 80 10.45 -2.29 1.73
CA ALA A 80 11.86 -2.71 1.80
C ALA A 80 12.39 -2.76 3.26
N PRO A 81 12.30 -1.69 4.08
CA PRO A 81 12.63 -1.77 5.50
C PRO A 81 11.85 -2.80 6.30
N SER A 82 10.59 -3.06 5.96
CA SER A 82 9.75 -4.06 6.62
C SER A 82 10.25 -5.48 6.35
N ILE A 83 10.68 -5.78 5.11
CA ILE A 83 11.33 -7.04 4.74
C ILE A 83 12.64 -7.21 5.53
N TRP A 84 13.53 -6.20 5.51
CA TRP A 84 14.80 -6.26 6.24
C TRP A 84 14.62 -6.37 7.76
N ALA A 85 13.57 -5.77 8.32
CA ALA A 85 13.22 -5.89 9.72
C ALA A 85 12.75 -7.31 10.09
N ALA A 86 12.06 -7.99 9.18
CA ALA A 86 11.63 -9.39 9.30
C ALA A 86 12.82 -10.35 9.20
N GLU A 87 13.73 -10.15 8.24
CA GLU A 87 15.00 -10.89 8.15
C GLU A 87 15.86 -10.70 9.40
N TYR A 88 15.98 -9.46 9.89
CA TYR A 88 16.72 -9.18 11.12
C TYR A 88 16.10 -9.87 12.34
N ALA A 89 14.77 -9.91 12.45
CA ALA A 89 14.09 -10.64 13.50
C ALA A 89 14.36 -12.17 13.42
N GLU A 90 14.51 -12.77 12.23
CA GLU A 90 15.00 -14.15 12.10
C GLU A 90 16.41 -14.31 12.72
N THR A 91 17.31 -13.35 12.47
CA THR A 91 18.66 -13.38 13.08
C THR A 91 18.62 -13.26 14.60
N LEU A 92 17.67 -12.50 15.16
CA LEU A 92 17.46 -12.41 16.62
C LEU A 92 17.02 -13.74 17.21
N VAL A 93 16.09 -14.45 16.56
CA VAL A 93 15.63 -15.78 17.01
C VAL A 93 16.75 -16.82 16.90
N ALA A 94 17.51 -16.83 15.80
CA ALA A 94 18.67 -17.71 15.64
C ALA A 94 19.76 -17.42 16.71
N GLY A 95 20.01 -16.15 17.01
CA GLY A 95 20.93 -15.71 18.06
C GLY A 95 20.48 -16.14 19.46
N ALA A 96 19.19 -15.97 19.78
CA ALA A 96 18.61 -16.41 21.04
C ALA A 96 18.67 -17.94 21.21
N ALA A 97 18.39 -18.72 20.16
CA ALA A 97 18.54 -20.17 20.17
C ALA A 97 19.99 -20.59 20.45
N ALA A 98 20.97 -19.96 19.79
CA ALA A 98 22.39 -20.22 20.04
C ALA A 98 22.80 -19.87 21.48
N GLN A 99 22.29 -18.76 22.03
CA GLN A 99 22.55 -18.36 23.41
C GLN A 99 21.93 -19.34 24.42
N ILE A 100 20.70 -19.79 24.22
CA ILE A 100 20.02 -20.77 25.08
C ILE A 100 20.75 -22.14 25.01
N ASN A 101 21.17 -22.57 23.82
CA ASN A 101 21.98 -23.78 23.64
C ASN A 101 23.31 -23.71 24.41
N SER A 102 23.94 -22.53 24.50
CA SER A 102 25.17 -22.34 25.26
C SER A 102 25.04 -22.61 26.78
N THR A 103 23.81 -22.61 27.33
CA THR A 103 23.55 -22.97 28.73
C THR A 103 23.41 -24.48 28.95
N GLY A 104 23.64 -25.30 27.92
CA GLY A 104 23.52 -26.76 27.97
C GLY A 104 22.13 -27.32 27.66
N ILE A 105 21.19 -26.48 27.22
CA ILE A 105 19.90 -26.91 26.67
C ILE A 105 20.13 -27.43 25.24
N GLY A 106 19.55 -28.56 24.86
CA GLY A 106 19.74 -29.11 23.51
C GLY A 106 19.13 -28.21 22.44
N MET A 107 19.82 -28.05 21.29
CA MET A 107 19.43 -27.12 20.22
C MET A 107 17.93 -27.15 19.84
N PRO A 108 17.25 -28.31 19.65
CA PRO A 108 15.83 -28.30 19.29
C PRO A 108 14.91 -27.71 20.37
N THR A 109 15.30 -27.80 21.64
CA THR A 109 14.60 -27.14 22.75
C THR A 109 14.97 -25.66 22.83
N ALA A 110 16.21 -25.30 22.51
CA ALA A 110 16.65 -23.91 22.45
C ALA A 110 15.95 -23.13 21.32
N GLU A 111 15.80 -23.72 20.14
CA GLU A 111 15.04 -23.21 19.00
C GLU A 111 13.56 -23.02 19.37
N ALA A 112 12.93 -23.98 20.05
CA ALA A 112 11.54 -23.85 20.51
C ALA A 112 11.33 -22.76 21.60
N MET A 113 12.37 -22.40 22.35
CA MET A 113 12.31 -21.36 23.40
C MET A 113 12.69 -19.96 22.89
N ALA A 114 13.45 -19.87 21.80
CA ALA A 114 13.99 -18.61 21.29
C ALA A 114 12.93 -17.57 20.88
N PRO A 115 11.80 -17.93 20.24
CA PRO A 115 10.72 -16.99 19.89
C PRO A 115 10.20 -16.21 21.11
N ALA A 116 9.90 -16.92 22.20
CA ALA A 116 9.43 -16.33 23.44
C ALA A 116 10.52 -15.47 24.13
N ALA A 117 11.79 -15.89 24.04
CA ALA A 117 12.92 -15.12 24.57
C ALA A 117 13.15 -13.80 23.81
N VAL A 118 12.91 -13.78 22.49
CA VAL A 118 13.03 -12.57 21.65
C VAL A 118 11.91 -11.57 21.94
N LEU A 119 10.66 -12.04 22.07
CA LEU A 119 9.54 -11.19 22.55
C LEU A 119 9.76 -10.69 23.98
N ARG A 120 10.29 -11.54 24.88
CA ARG A 120 10.66 -11.10 26.24
C ARG A 120 11.75 -10.03 26.22
N GLY A 121 12.75 -10.15 25.34
CA GLY A 121 13.78 -9.13 25.17
C GLY A 121 13.24 -7.78 24.69
N ALA A 122 12.27 -7.79 23.76
CA ALA A 122 11.58 -6.57 23.32
C ALA A 122 10.76 -5.94 24.47
N TYR A 123 10.03 -6.76 25.23
CA TYR A 123 9.28 -6.33 26.40
C TYR A 123 10.18 -5.72 27.49
N ASP A 124 11.27 -6.39 27.85
CA ASP A 124 12.23 -5.90 28.85
C ASP A 124 12.89 -4.59 28.39
N GLY A 125 13.15 -4.44 27.09
CA GLY A 125 13.65 -3.21 26.47
C GLY A 125 12.66 -2.04 26.51
N TRP A 126 11.37 -2.30 26.34
CA TRP A 126 10.30 -1.32 26.57
C TRP A 126 10.15 -0.99 28.05
N LEU A 127 10.12 -2.00 28.92
CA LEU A 127 9.92 -1.86 30.36
C LEU A 127 11.00 -0.98 31.01
N ALA A 128 12.25 -1.13 30.57
CA ALA A 128 13.38 -0.30 31.00
C ALA A 128 13.22 1.20 30.66
N GLN A 129 12.36 1.54 29.68
CA GLN A 129 12.10 2.90 29.21
C GLN A 129 10.75 3.45 29.72
N SER A 130 9.74 2.60 29.89
CA SER A 130 8.39 3.01 30.30
C SER A 130 8.27 3.32 31.79
N GLY A 131 9.10 2.70 32.63
CA GLY A 131 8.99 2.80 34.09
C GLY A 131 7.76 2.09 34.68
N ALA A 132 7.09 1.25 33.88
CA ALA A 132 6.02 0.38 34.34
C ALA A 132 6.55 -0.73 35.28
N SER A 133 5.63 -1.42 35.97
CA SER A 133 5.94 -2.67 36.66
C SER A 133 5.94 -3.84 35.69
N ASP A 134 6.85 -4.79 35.86
CA ASP A 134 6.85 -6.06 35.13
C ASP A 134 5.52 -6.81 35.37
N ALA A 135 4.74 -7.02 34.31
CA ALA A 135 3.51 -7.81 34.33
C ALA A 135 3.79 -9.33 34.22
N ASN A 136 5.03 -9.70 33.88
CA ASN A 136 5.49 -11.05 33.60
C ASN A 136 4.56 -11.86 32.67
N PRO A 137 4.29 -11.36 31.44
CA PRO A 137 3.44 -12.05 30.46
C PRO A 137 4.06 -13.38 29.97
N ASP A 138 3.21 -14.36 29.63
CA ASP A 138 3.65 -15.62 29.03
C ASP A 138 3.80 -15.53 27.51
N PHE A 139 5.00 -15.16 27.05
CA PHE A 139 5.31 -15.18 25.63
C PHE A 139 5.36 -16.59 25.01
N ALA A 140 5.49 -17.68 25.79
CA ALA A 140 5.60 -19.02 25.23
C ALA A 140 4.29 -19.50 24.60
N SER A 141 3.14 -19.04 25.09
CA SER A 141 1.83 -19.33 24.52
C SER A 141 1.55 -18.61 23.20
N TYR A 142 2.22 -17.48 22.92
CA TYR A 142 1.85 -16.57 21.82
C TYR A 142 2.92 -16.36 20.75
N ALA A 143 4.19 -16.71 21.03
CA ALA A 143 5.30 -16.40 20.13
C ALA A 143 5.19 -17.04 18.73
N ASP A 144 4.62 -18.24 18.62
CA ASP A 144 4.41 -18.92 17.32
C ASP A 144 3.36 -18.22 16.45
N GLY A 145 2.29 -17.71 17.08
CA GLY A 145 1.29 -16.85 16.44
C GLY A 145 1.93 -15.56 15.93
N ILE A 146 2.55 -14.81 16.85
CA ILE A 146 3.11 -13.48 16.58
C ILE A 146 4.23 -13.51 15.53
N LEU A 147 5.18 -14.44 15.66
CA LEU A 147 6.37 -14.48 14.82
C LEU A 147 6.14 -15.33 13.56
N TYR A 148 5.54 -16.53 13.63
CA TYR A 148 5.59 -17.50 12.53
C TYR A 148 4.30 -17.67 11.72
N SER A 149 3.14 -17.28 12.24
CA SER A 149 1.86 -17.76 11.66
C SER A 149 0.71 -16.75 11.61
N ALA A 150 0.93 -15.49 12.00
CA ALA A 150 -0.04 -14.44 11.82
C ALA A 150 -0.31 -14.18 10.33
N VAL A 151 -1.59 -14.15 9.95
CA VAL A 151 -2.07 -13.89 8.59
C VAL A 151 -3.19 -12.84 8.63
N ASP A 152 -3.31 -12.05 7.57
CA ASP A 152 -4.50 -11.24 7.33
C ASP A 152 -5.71 -12.20 7.17
N PRO A 153 -6.74 -12.12 8.03
CA PRO A 153 -7.89 -13.02 7.97
C PRO A 153 -8.78 -12.80 6.72
N SER A 154 -8.58 -11.71 5.98
CA SER A 154 -9.37 -11.35 4.80
C SER A 154 -8.75 -11.83 3.48
N THR A 155 -7.42 -11.96 3.39
CA THR A 155 -6.70 -12.42 2.19
C THR A 155 -5.99 -13.77 2.40
N GLY A 156 -5.58 -14.08 3.63
CA GLY A 156 -4.64 -15.16 3.95
C GLY A 156 -3.16 -14.78 3.83
N SER A 157 -2.85 -13.53 3.47
CA SER A 157 -1.48 -13.02 3.33
C SER A 157 -0.72 -13.04 4.65
N CYS A 158 0.57 -13.31 4.60
CA CYS A 158 1.43 -13.35 5.80
C CYS A 158 1.63 -11.94 6.41
N ILE A 159 1.38 -11.79 7.71
CA ILE A 159 1.63 -10.53 8.46
C ILE A 159 2.55 -10.74 9.67
N ALA A 160 3.15 -11.93 9.78
CA ALA A 160 3.99 -12.32 10.91
C ALA A 160 5.31 -11.50 10.98
N LEU A 161 5.92 -11.44 12.17
CA LEU A 161 7.07 -10.55 12.44
C LEU A 161 8.46 -11.16 12.13
N ILE A 162 8.53 -12.27 11.42
CA ILE A 162 9.77 -12.77 10.83
C ILE A 162 9.51 -13.18 9.37
N GLY A 163 10.59 -13.27 8.59
CA GLY A 163 10.54 -13.24 7.14
C GLY A 163 10.02 -14.50 6.43
N ASP A 164 10.39 -14.57 5.16
CA ASP A 164 10.01 -15.54 4.12
C ASP A 164 9.95 -17.02 4.60
N SER A 165 10.77 -17.40 5.60
CA SER A 165 10.76 -18.77 6.16
C SER A 165 9.48 -19.15 6.92
N ALA A 166 8.74 -18.17 7.44
CA ALA A 166 7.48 -18.32 8.16
C ALA A 166 6.26 -18.30 7.23
N CYS A 167 6.31 -17.47 6.19
CA CYS A 167 5.22 -17.22 5.25
C CYS A 167 5.04 -18.39 4.25
N ARG A 168 4.29 -19.42 4.68
CA ARG A 168 4.09 -20.67 3.91
C ARG A 168 3.16 -20.58 2.68
N ASP A 169 3.04 -19.43 2.05
CA ASP A 169 2.33 -19.29 0.76
C ASP A 169 3.24 -19.57 -0.46
N GLY A 170 4.56 -19.43 -0.30
CA GLY A 170 5.51 -19.56 -1.41
C GLY A 170 5.53 -18.33 -2.32
N SER A 171 5.08 -17.18 -1.81
CA SER A 171 5.41 -15.87 -2.34
C SER A 171 6.94 -15.64 -2.31
N THR A 172 7.39 -14.51 -2.83
CA THR A 172 8.80 -14.10 -2.83
C THR A 172 8.88 -12.64 -2.41
N SER A 173 10.07 -12.11 -2.13
CA SER A 173 10.25 -10.68 -1.81
C SER A 173 9.76 -9.71 -2.90
N LEU A 174 9.40 -10.20 -4.09
CA LEU A 174 8.77 -9.42 -5.16
C LEU A 174 7.23 -9.30 -5.05
N HIS A 175 6.56 -10.07 -4.18
CA HIS A 175 5.10 -10.04 -4.07
C HIS A 175 4.64 -8.93 -3.09
N PRO A 176 3.66 -8.06 -3.44
CA PRO A 176 3.33 -6.84 -2.67
C PRO A 176 2.96 -7.03 -1.20
N ASP A 177 2.40 -8.18 -0.81
CA ASP A 177 2.07 -8.49 0.59
C ASP A 177 3.22 -9.14 1.37
N HIS A 178 4.32 -9.52 0.71
CA HIS A 178 5.47 -10.13 1.38
C HIS A 178 6.17 -9.12 2.29
N GLY A 179 6.46 -9.57 3.53
CA GLY A 179 7.26 -8.83 4.50
C GLY A 179 6.56 -7.63 5.15
N ILE A 180 5.24 -7.47 5.00
CA ILE A 180 4.51 -6.30 5.52
C ILE A 180 4.30 -6.30 7.05
N GLY A 181 4.64 -7.38 7.76
CA GLY A 181 4.33 -7.55 9.19
C GLY A 181 4.89 -6.44 10.08
N HIS A 182 6.14 -6.02 9.87
CA HIS A 182 6.75 -4.93 10.64
C HIS A 182 6.09 -3.57 10.38
N MET A 183 5.85 -3.21 9.11
CA MET A 183 5.16 -1.95 8.79
C MET A 183 3.69 -1.95 9.25
N LEU A 184 2.99 -3.08 9.22
CA LEU A 184 1.63 -3.19 9.74
C LEU A 184 1.59 -3.03 11.26
N ALA A 185 2.39 -3.82 11.99
CA ALA A 185 2.38 -3.79 13.45
C ALA A 185 2.84 -2.43 14.01
N ALA A 186 3.77 -1.75 13.34
CA ALA A 186 4.16 -0.37 13.67
C ALA A 186 3.09 0.65 13.24
N GLY A 187 2.52 0.51 12.04
CA GLY A 187 1.55 1.43 11.43
C GLY A 187 0.19 1.47 12.13
N ILE A 188 -0.24 0.38 12.78
CA ILE A 188 -1.39 0.35 13.70
C ILE A 188 -1.23 1.36 14.85
N GLY A 189 0.01 1.73 15.21
CA GLY A 189 0.31 2.74 16.22
C GLY A 189 0.46 2.19 17.64
N GLU A 190 0.81 3.08 18.57
CA GLU A 190 1.13 2.76 19.96
C GLU A 190 -0.03 1.99 20.68
N PRO A 191 0.26 1.01 21.54
CA PRO A 191 -0.73 0.29 22.36
C PRO A 191 -1.70 1.21 23.12
N SER A 192 -3.00 0.94 22.97
CA SER A 192 -4.11 1.73 23.49
C SER A 192 -5.41 0.92 23.50
N GLU A 193 -6.46 1.44 24.12
CA GLU A 193 -7.80 0.81 24.09
C GLU A 193 -8.35 0.60 22.66
N ALA A 194 -7.87 1.35 21.66
CA ALA A 194 -8.27 1.21 20.26
C ALA A 194 -7.37 0.27 19.46
N THR A 195 -6.05 0.32 19.68
CA THR A 195 -5.04 -0.38 18.85
C THR A 195 -4.71 -1.77 19.37
N THR A 196 -4.69 -1.98 20.70
CA THR A 196 -4.35 -3.26 21.31
C THR A 196 -5.33 -4.38 20.94
N PRO A 197 -6.66 -4.20 20.94
CA PRO A 197 -7.58 -5.25 20.51
C PRO A 197 -7.44 -5.63 19.03
N VAL A 198 -7.10 -4.66 18.17
CA VAL A 198 -6.88 -4.89 16.73
C VAL A 198 -5.64 -5.74 16.52
N ARG A 199 -4.50 -5.37 17.11
CA ARG A 199 -3.24 -6.09 16.97
C ARG A 199 -3.30 -7.46 17.67
N ALA A 200 -3.98 -7.58 18.81
CA ALA A 200 -4.24 -8.86 19.46
C ALA A 200 -5.04 -9.85 18.60
N ALA A 201 -6.01 -9.34 17.81
CA ALA A 201 -6.81 -10.17 16.91
C ALA A 201 -5.99 -10.67 15.71
N LEU A 202 -5.13 -9.83 15.15
CA LEU A 202 -4.27 -10.16 14.00
C LEU A 202 -3.15 -11.14 14.34
N TYR A 203 -2.52 -10.97 15.52
CA TYR A 203 -1.35 -11.75 15.95
C TYR A 203 -1.69 -12.85 16.96
N GLY A 204 -2.98 -13.13 17.21
CA GLY A 204 -3.45 -14.34 17.88
C GLY A 204 -3.33 -14.37 19.41
N TYR A 205 -3.31 -13.21 20.09
CA TYR A 205 -3.24 -13.12 21.56
C TYR A 205 -4.47 -12.48 22.23
N SER A 206 -5.61 -12.48 21.55
CA SER A 206 -6.90 -11.94 22.06
C SER A 206 -7.54 -12.73 23.22
N ASP A 207 -7.06 -13.93 23.55
CA ASP A 207 -7.56 -14.73 24.67
C ASP A 207 -6.78 -14.52 25.97
N ALA A 208 -5.68 -13.76 25.92
CA ALA A 208 -4.90 -13.35 27.08
C ALA A 208 -5.74 -12.48 28.04
N SER A 209 -5.36 -12.47 29.32
CA SER A 209 -5.97 -11.54 30.29
C SER A 209 -5.70 -10.08 29.90
N SER A 210 -6.55 -9.13 30.27
CA SER A 210 -6.40 -7.73 29.81
C SER A 210 -5.05 -7.09 30.17
N GLU A 211 -4.48 -7.45 31.32
CA GLU A 211 -3.15 -6.98 31.77
C GLU A 211 -2.02 -7.61 30.95
N GLU A 212 -2.15 -8.90 30.62
CA GLU A 212 -1.19 -9.67 29.84
C GLU A 212 -1.24 -9.33 28.34
N MET A 213 -2.45 -9.19 27.76
CA MET A 213 -2.68 -8.73 26.40
C MET A 213 -2.02 -7.36 26.16
N ALA A 214 -2.15 -6.43 27.10
CA ALA A 214 -1.47 -5.15 27.03
C ALA A 214 0.06 -5.28 27.07
N ALA A 215 0.59 -6.15 27.95
CA ALA A 215 2.03 -6.39 28.04
C ALA A 215 2.60 -7.09 26.79
N ILE A 216 1.84 -7.99 26.17
CA ILE A 216 2.19 -8.62 24.89
C ILE A 216 2.14 -7.58 23.76
N ASP A 217 1.10 -6.74 23.70
CA ASP A 217 0.97 -5.70 22.68
C ASP A 217 2.15 -4.70 22.71
N TRP A 218 2.62 -4.34 23.90
CA TRP A 218 3.85 -3.56 24.07
C TRP A 218 5.09 -4.26 23.54
N ALA A 219 5.22 -5.58 23.72
CA ALA A 219 6.35 -6.34 23.18
C ALA A 219 6.32 -6.42 21.65
N VAL A 220 5.13 -6.68 21.08
CA VAL A 220 4.89 -6.73 19.63
C VAL A 220 5.16 -5.37 18.99
N TYR A 221 4.58 -4.30 19.52
CA TYR A 221 4.80 -2.94 19.02
C TYR A 221 6.26 -2.48 19.19
N ALA A 222 6.89 -2.74 20.34
CA ALA A 222 8.28 -2.34 20.56
C ALA A 222 9.24 -3.08 19.62
N MET A 223 9.03 -4.38 19.38
CA MET A 223 9.83 -5.15 18.42
C MET A 223 9.62 -4.65 16.99
N ALA A 224 8.36 -4.54 16.56
CA ALA A 224 8.01 -4.13 15.21
C ALA A 224 8.53 -2.72 14.92
N GLY A 225 8.19 -1.75 15.77
CA GLY A 225 8.61 -0.35 15.62
C GLY A 225 10.12 -0.17 15.70
N THR A 226 10.81 -0.83 16.63
CA THR A 226 12.28 -0.68 16.77
C THR A 226 13.01 -1.25 15.55
N ASN A 227 12.66 -2.45 15.10
CA ASN A 227 13.30 -3.06 13.93
C ASN A 227 12.99 -2.27 12.65
N PHE A 228 11.72 -1.88 12.46
CA PHE A 228 11.28 -1.11 11.30
C PHE A 228 12.02 0.23 11.17
N VAL A 229 12.09 1.01 12.26
CA VAL A 229 12.81 2.28 12.29
C VAL A 229 14.33 2.08 12.17
N ALA A 230 14.89 1.02 12.75
CA ALA A 230 16.31 0.69 12.61
C ALA A 230 16.70 0.38 11.14
N MET A 231 15.79 -0.19 10.35
CA MET A 231 15.95 -0.40 8.91
C MET A 231 15.52 0.82 8.06
N GLY A 232 15.19 1.95 8.69
CA GLY A 232 14.81 3.17 8.00
C GLY A 232 13.42 3.11 7.36
N GLY A 233 12.48 2.38 7.96
CA GLY A 233 11.05 2.46 7.65
C GLY A 233 10.45 3.78 8.13
N GLY A 234 9.50 4.32 7.37
CA GLY A 234 8.87 5.61 7.68
C GLY A 234 9.80 6.83 7.55
N LYS A 235 10.94 6.70 6.87
CA LYS A 235 11.80 7.84 6.53
C LYS A 235 11.13 8.77 5.51
N ASP A 236 11.26 10.08 5.71
CA ASP A 236 10.94 11.07 4.69
C ASP A 236 11.73 10.78 3.40
N ILE A 237 11.09 10.97 2.24
CA ILE A 237 11.67 10.60 0.94
C ILE A 237 13.02 11.28 0.69
N ASP A 238 13.14 12.56 1.07
CA ASP A 238 14.37 13.36 0.97
C ASP A 238 15.52 12.92 1.91
N SER A 239 15.25 11.97 2.83
CA SER A 239 16.20 11.45 3.83
C SER A 239 16.68 10.01 3.56
N ILE A 240 16.27 9.43 2.42
CA ILE A 240 16.71 8.11 1.98
C ILE A 240 18.04 8.24 1.24
N GLU A 241 19.02 7.43 1.67
CA GLU A 241 20.38 7.36 1.09
C GLU A 241 20.63 6.01 0.41
N ASP A 242 19.89 4.99 0.85
CA ASP A 242 19.92 3.56 0.51
C ASP A 242 18.95 3.19 -0.63
N TRP A 243 18.81 4.08 -1.62
CA TRP A 243 17.88 3.94 -2.75
C TRP A 243 18.12 2.69 -3.60
N ARG A 244 19.39 2.31 -3.78
CA ARG A 244 19.77 1.17 -4.61
C ARG A 244 19.32 -0.14 -3.97
N GLU A 245 19.57 -0.27 -2.68
CA GLU A 245 19.21 -1.42 -1.86
C GLU A 245 17.69 -1.56 -1.79
N ARG A 246 16.96 -0.45 -1.54
CA ARG A 246 15.48 -0.43 -1.53
C ARG A 246 14.89 -0.86 -2.87
N LEU A 247 15.41 -0.33 -3.98
CA LEU A 247 14.96 -0.69 -5.32
C LEU A 247 15.22 -2.17 -5.62
N ALA A 248 16.40 -2.68 -5.29
CA ALA A 248 16.76 -4.07 -5.51
C ALA A 248 15.85 -5.02 -4.71
N GLU A 249 15.44 -4.65 -3.49
CA GLU A 249 14.53 -5.43 -2.65
C GLU A 249 13.13 -5.57 -3.28
N VAL A 250 12.49 -4.45 -3.62
CA VAL A 250 11.07 -4.44 -4.03
C VAL A 250 10.84 -4.78 -5.51
N SER A 251 11.84 -4.55 -6.37
CA SER A 251 11.73 -4.78 -7.82
C SER A 251 12.63 -5.89 -8.35
N GLY A 252 13.57 -6.40 -7.55
CA GLY A 252 14.62 -7.31 -8.01
C GLY A 252 15.69 -6.67 -8.91
N VAL A 253 15.64 -5.34 -9.12
CA VAL A 253 16.53 -4.63 -10.05
C VAL A 253 17.68 -3.94 -9.31
N ASP A 254 18.90 -4.44 -9.50
CA ASP A 254 20.13 -3.75 -9.07
C ASP A 254 20.59 -2.71 -10.11
N ILE A 255 20.76 -1.45 -9.69
CA ILE A 255 21.36 -0.37 -10.49
C ILE A 255 22.61 0.18 -9.77
N PRO A 256 23.82 -0.36 -10.06
CA PRO A 256 25.05 0.04 -9.37
C PRO A 256 25.63 1.40 -9.81
N ASN A 257 25.13 1.98 -10.90
CA ASN A 257 25.55 3.30 -11.36
C ASN A 257 24.63 4.36 -10.72
N PRO A 258 25.14 5.25 -9.84
CA PRO A 258 24.32 6.25 -9.15
C PRO A 258 23.67 7.25 -10.12
N ASP A 259 24.32 7.60 -11.23
CA ASP A 259 23.75 8.51 -12.23
C ASP A 259 22.55 7.86 -12.93
N ALA A 260 22.65 6.56 -13.25
CA ALA A 260 21.55 5.81 -13.86
C ALA A 260 20.40 5.57 -12.87
N LEU A 261 20.71 5.28 -11.60
CA LEU A 261 19.70 5.17 -10.54
C LEU A 261 18.95 6.49 -10.34
N ASN A 262 19.68 7.62 -10.29
CA ASN A 262 19.08 8.95 -10.22
C ASN A 262 18.18 9.23 -11.43
N ASN A 263 18.67 8.93 -12.64
CA ASN A 263 17.87 9.08 -13.87
C ASN A 263 16.57 8.28 -13.82
N VAL A 264 16.61 7.02 -13.34
CA VAL A 264 15.42 6.16 -13.23
C VAL A 264 14.44 6.69 -12.19
N LEU A 265 14.89 7.03 -10.99
CA LEU A 265 13.99 7.39 -9.89
C LEU A 265 13.50 8.85 -9.98
N PHE A 266 14.41 9.80 -10.25
CA PHE A 266 14.19 11.25 -10.14
C PHE A 266 14.26 12.00 -11.47
N GLY A 267 14.59 11.29 -12.55
CA GLY A 267 14.54 11.78 -13.92
C GLY A 267 15.89 12.21 -14.49
N THR A 268 15.96 12.23 -15.81
CA THR A 268 17.15 12.64 -16.55
C THR A 268 17.29 14.17 -16.59
N GLU A 269 18.52 14.67 -16.48
CA GLU A 269 18.83 16.10 -16.56
C GLU A 269 18.21 16.76 -17.81
N GLY A 270 17.43 17.83 -17.60
CA GLY A 270 16.78 18.58 -18.68
C GLY A 270 15.53 17.94 -19.28
N SER A 271 14.96 16.89 -18.67
CA SER A 271 13.62 16.40 -19.02
C SER A 271 12.52 17.38 -18.60
N ASP A 272 11.58 17.63 -19.51
CA ASP A 272 10.38 18.44 -19.30
C ASP A 272 9.25 17.88 -20.20
N PRO A 273 8.23 17.19 -19.65
CA PRO A 273 8.02 16.88 -18.23
C PRO A 273 9.11 15.97 -17.64
N ASN A 274 9.25 15.96 -16.31
CA ASN A 274 10.20 15.07 -15.62
C ASN A 274 9.78 13.60 -15.83
N ASN A 275 10.75 12.77 -16.23
CA ASN A 275 10.53 11.37 -16.60
C ASN A 275 10.91 10.34 -15.51
N GLY A 276 11.40 10.75 -14.35
CA GLY A 276 11.74 9.85 -13.24
C GLY A 276 10.52 9.10 -12.70
N MET A 277 10.64 7.80 -12.45
CA MET A 277 9.50 6.95 -12.07
C MET A 277 8.77 7.43 -10.82
N LEU A 278 9.48 8.03 -9.85
CA LEU A 278 8.91 8.57 -8.62
C LEU A 278 8.43 10.03 -8.76
N MET A 279 8.55 10.64 -9.94
CA MET A 279 8.30 12.06 -10.16
C MET A 279 6.92 12.35 -10.73
N GLU A 280 6.33 13.45 -10.28
CA GLU A 280 5.15 14.07 -10.87
C GLU A 280 5.57 15.35 -11.62
N SER A 281 4.85 15.70 -12.68
CA SER A 281 4.97 16.99 -13.39
C SER A 281 3.59 17.49 -13.82
N ASP A 282 3.33 18.78 -13.63
CA ASP A 282 2.12 19.42 -14.17
C ASP A 282 2.31 19.74 -15.66
N PHE A 283 1.48 19.13 -16.51
CA PHE A 283 1.40 19.44 -17.93
C PHE A 283 0.06 20.11 -18.28
N GLY A 284 -0.04 21.39 -17.92
CA GLY A 284 -1.18 22.24 -18.32
C GLY A 284 -2.45 22.02 -17.50
N GLY A 285 -2.30 21.69 -16.22
CA GLY A 285 -3.38 21.34 -15.29
C GLY A 285 -3.65 19.83 -15.20
N ILE A 286 -2.79 18.99 -15.78
CA ILE A 286 -2.90 17.52 -15.77
C ILE A 286 -1.63 16.96 -15.12
N PRO A 287 -1.74 16.17 -14.04
CA PRO A 287 -0.58 15.51 -13.45
C PRO A 287 -0.08 14.39 -14.38
N LEU A 288 1.19 14.45 -14.74
CA LEU A 288 1.91 13.39 -15.45
C LEU A 288 2.90 12.74 -14.49
N PHE A 289 2.74 11.43 -14.31
CA PHE A 289 3.61 10.63 -13.45
C PHE A 289 4.67 9.91 -14.29
N GLY A 290 5.94 10.02 -13.90
CA GLY A 290 7.06 9.52 -14.69
C GLY A 290 7.07 8.01 -14.84
N VAL A 291 6.42 7.24 -13.95
CA VAL A 291 6.21 5.79 -14.15
C VAL A 291 5.44 5.50 -15.46
N ALA A 292 4.43 6.30 -15.83
CA ALA A 292 3.76 6.15 -17.12
C ALA A 292 4.68 6.53 -18.29
N LEU A 293 5.48 7.59 -18.15
CA LEU A 293 6.44 8.02 -19.17
C LEU A 293 7.53 6.95 -19.41
N PHE A 294 8.01 6.31 -18.34
CA PHE A 294 8.93 5.17 -18.39
C PHE A 294 8.32 3.98 -19.14
N LEU A 295 7.11 3.55 -18.76
CA LEU A 295 6.44 2.40 -19.37
C LEU A 295 6.06 2.63 -20.83
N LEU A 296 5.53 3.81 -21.18
CA LEU A 296 5.23 4.20 -22.56
C LEU A 296 6.51 4.28 -23.41
N GLY A 297 7.61 4.80 -22.84
CA GLY A 297 8.93 4.78 -23.46
C GLY A 297 9.41 3.36 -23.73
N ALA A 298 9.37 2.49 -22.73
CA ALA A 298 9.80 1.10 -22.82
C ALA A 298 8.99 0.32 -23.90
N GLN A 299 7.68 0.55 -23.96
CA GLN A 299 6.79 -0.05 -24.96
C GLN A 299 7.03 0.50 -26.38
N GLY A 300 7.22 1.82 -26.52
CA GLY A 300 7.39 2.48 -27.82
C GLY A 300 8.79 2.30 -28.43
N ASN A 301 9.83 2.47 -27.62
CA ASN A 301 11.23 2.30 -28.02
C ASN A 301 12.11 1.92 -26.82
N ALA A 302 12.13 0.64 -26.47
CA ALA A 302 12.99 0.07 -25.42
C ALA A 302 14.48 0.45 -25.57
N PHE A 303 15.01 0.57 -26.78
CA PHE A 303 16.43 0.90 -27.01
C PHE A 303 16.74 2.36 -26.65
N GLU A 304 15.91 3.29 -27.09
CA GLU A 304 16.04 4.71 -26.73
C GLU A 304 15.80 4.92 -25.23
N THR A 305 14.85 4.18 -24.64
CA THR A 305 14.57 4.23 -23.20
C THR A 305 15.78 3.77 -22.36
N MET A 306 16.43 2.67 -22.75
CA MET A 306 17.70 2.25 -22.14
C MET A 306 18.79 3.32 -22.24
N LEU A 307 18.91 4.02 -23.37
CA LEU A 307 19.88 5.10 -23.54
C LEU A 307 19.54 6.33 -22.69
N THR A 308 18.26 6.71 -22.62
CA THR A 308 17.75 7.82 -21.81
C THR A 308 18.13 7.64 -20.34
N TYR A 309 17.75 6.50 -19.73
CA TYR A 309 18.03 6.24 -18.33
C TYR A 309 19.45 5.70 -18.05
N SER A 310 20.22 5.39 -19.09
CA SER A 310 21.55 4.75 -19.00
C SER A 310 21.52 3.37 -18.31
N ILE A 311 20.49 2.57 -18.59
CA ILE A 311 20.24 1.23 -18.03
C ILE A 311 20.35 0.13 -19.09
N GLY A 312 20.57 -1.12 -18.64
CA GLY A 312 20.59 -2.32 -19.47
C GLY A 312 19.20 -2.95 -19.65
N LEU A 313 19.09 -3.91 -20.59
CA LEU A 313 17.81 -4.54 -20.94
C LEU A 313 17.15 -5.28 -19.78
N THR A 314 17.93 -5.95 -18.92
CA THR A 314 17.38 -6.65 -17.75
C THR A 314 16.84 -5.68 -16.70
N GLN A 315 17.46 -4.51 -16.55
CA GLN A 315 16.98 -3.45 -15.67
C GLN A 315 15.71 -2.81 -16.24
N LEU A 316 15.67 -2.51 -17.54
CA LEU A 316 14.47 -2.02 -18.21
C LEU A 316 13.29 -2.97 -18.02
N LEU A 317 13.49 -4.28 -18.22
CA LEU A 317 12.43 -5.28 -18.07
C LEU A 317 11.94 -5.40 -16.63
N GLY A 318 12.84 -5.53 -15.64
CA GLY A 318 12.41 -5.63 -14.23
C GLY A 318 11.72 -4.37 -13.70
N LEU A 319 12.15 -3.18 -14.12
CA LEU A 319 11.46 -1.92 -13.80
C LEU A 319 10.11 -1.81 -14.50
N ALA A 320 10.00 -2.34 -15.72
CA ALA A 320 8.74 -2.40 -16.45
C ALA A 320 7.76 -3.43 -15.87
N ASP A 321 8.26 -4.53 -15.30
CA ASP A 321 7.46 -5.50 -14.55
C ASP A 321 6.97 -4.89 -13.22
N TRP A 322 7.86 -4.25 -12.44
CA TRP A 322 7.52 -3.62 -11.16
C TRP A 322 6.53 -2.44 -11.30
N GLY A 323 6.81 -1.48 -12.19
CA GLY A 323 5.88 -0.38 -12.47
C GLY A 323 4.64 -0.84 -13.22
N GLY A 324 4.77 -1.85 -14.08
CA GLY A 324 3.70 -2.42 -14.88
C GLY A 324 2.64 -3.16 -14.07
N ALA A 325 3.06 -3.88 -13.04
CA ALA A 325 2.17 -4.53 -12.08
C ALA A 325 1.39 -3.48 -11.27
N TRP A 326 2.05 -2.45 -10.75
CA TRP A 326 1.41 -1.40 -9.95
C TRP A 326 0.45 -0.50 -10.74
N ILE A 327 0.64 -0.30 -12.04
CA ILE A 327 -0.31 0.43 -12.91
C ILE A 327 -1.39 -0.49 -13.52
N GLY A 328 -1.28 -1.82 -13.36
CA GLY A 328 -2.20 -2.81 -13.94
C GLY A 328 -2.08 -3.00 -15.45
N MET A 329 -1.02 -2.51 -16.10
CA MET A 329 -0.89 -2.52 -17.58
C MET A 329 0.06 -3.60 -18.12
N LEU A 330 0.93 -4.19 -17.29
CA LEU A 330 1.83 -5.28 -17.69
C LEU A 330 1.90 -6.33 -16.56
N GLY A 331 1.98 -7.60 -16.95
CA GLY A 331 2.07 -8.72 -15.99
C GLY A 331 0.74 -9.02 -15.28
N THR A 332 0.85 -9.59 -14.08
CA THR A 332 -0.27 -9.67 -13.13
C THR A 332 -0.30 -8.36 -12.34
N PRO A 333 -1.46 -7.68 -12.20
CA PRO A 333 -1.57 -6.50 -11.36
C PRO A 333 -1.08 -6.74 -9.94
N ALA A 334 -0.46 -5.72 -9.35
CA ALA A 334 -0.05 -5.74 -7.95
C ALA A 334 -1.23 -5.38 -7.04
N ASP A 335 -1.47 -6.23 -6.05
CA ASP A 335 -2.53 -6.11 -5.05
C ASP A 335 -2.01 -5.34 -3.82
N PHE A 336 -2.54 -4.15 -3.53
CA PHE A 336 -2.24 -3.46 -2.26
C PHE A 336 -3.04 -4.09 -1.11
N PRO A 337 -2.40 -4.56 -0.02
CA PRO A 337 -3.12 -5.19 1.10
C PRO A 337 -3.79 -4.13 1.97
N MET A 338 -5.12 -4.05 1.90
CA MET A 338 -5.92 -2.96 2.48
C MET A 338 -5.86 -2.90 4.02
N ILE A 339 -5.43 -3.98 4.67
CA ILE A 339 -5.16 -4.02 6.12
C ILE A 339 -4.14 -2.95 6.56
N LEU A 340 -3.21 -2.53 5.68
CA LEU A 340 -2.25 -1.45 5.93
C LEU A 340 -2.90 -0.08 6.17
N VAL A 341 -4.12 0.13 5.66
CA VAL A 341 -4.93 1.35 5.85
C VAL A 341 -6.19 1.10 6.69
N GLY A 342 -6.23 -0.03 7.41
CA GLY A 342 -7.36 -0.42 8.26
C GLY A 342 -8.58 -0.98 7.52
N GLY A 343 -8.45 -1.28 6.22
CA GLY A 343 -9.45 -1.95 5.41
C GLY A 343 -9.34 -3.49 5.46
N SER A 344 -9.94 -4.15 4.47
CA SER A 344 -9.93 -5.61 4.32
C SER A 344 -9.86 -6.01 2.85
N GLY A 345 -9.20 -7.13 2.55
CA GLY A 345 -8.96 -7.59 1.19
C GLY A 345 -7.76 -6.88 0.55
N THR A 346 -7.68 -6.99 -0.78
CA THR A 346 -6.69 -6.28 -1.59
C THR A 346 -7.35 -5.24 -2.49
N ASN A 347 -6.54 -4.33 -3.03
CA ASN A 347 -6.97 -3.34 -4.00
C ASN A 347 -5.87 -3.13 -5.05
N ASP A 348 -6.15 -3.50 -6.30
CA ASP A 348 -5.28 -3.26 -7.44
C ASP A 348 -5.59 -1.92 -8.13
N ALA A 349 -4.81 -1.57 -9.16
CA ALA A 349 -5.01 -0.32 -9.89
C ALA A 349 -6.39 -0.22 -10.56
N ASP A 350 -6.95 -1.35 -11.02
CA ASP A 350 -8.25 -1.43 -11.68
C ASP A 350 -9.39 -1.17 -10.70
N SER A 351 -9.34 -1.79 -9.52
CA SER A 351 -10.31 -1.63 -8.43
C SER A 351 -10.20 -0.24 -7.80
N TRP A 352 -8.97 0.24 -7.57
CA TRP A 352 -8.70 1.60 -7.09
C TRP A 352 -9.31 2.64 -8.02
N TRP A 353 -9.11 2.51 -9.33
CA TRP A 353 -9.68 3.42 -10.32
C TRP A 353 -11.22 3.41 -10.30
N GLN A 354 -11.83 2.22 -10.34
CA GLN A 354 -13.29 2.07 -10.36
C GLN A 354 -13.97 2.67 -9.12
N LEU A 355 -13.33 2.58 -7.96
CA LEU A 355 -13.79 3.21 -6.72
C LEU A 355 -13.56 4.73 -6.78
N SER A 356 -12.30 5.16 -6.91
CA SER A 356 -11.87 6.57 -6.82
C SER A 356 -12.51 7.48 -7.88
N PHE A 357 -12.91 6.94 -9.04
CA PHE A 357 -13.61 7.70 -10.05
C PHE A 357 -15.02 8.13 -9.60
N GLY A 358 -15.67 7.35 -8.73
CA GLY A 358 -17.03 7.59 -8.24
C GLY A 358 -17.15 7.92 -6.74
N SER A 359 -16.12 7.69 -5.93
CA SER A 359 -16.12 7.92 -4.49
C SER A 359 -14.85 8.63 -4.00
N GLU A 360 -14.71 8.73 -2.68
CA GLU A 360 -13.41 8.95 -2.05
C GLU A 360 -12.46 7.80 -2.43
N GLU A 361 -11.18 8.09 -2.62
CA GLU A 361 -10.18 7.09 -3.01
C GLU A 361 -9.81 6.20 -1.81
N PRO A 362 -9.71 4.87 -1.97
CA PRO A 362 -9.75 3.94 -0.84
C PRO A 362 -8.46 3.86 0.01
N VAL A 363 -7.33 4.44 -0.42
CA VAL A 363 -6.02 4.22 0.22
C VAL A 363 -5.59 5.38 1.13
N ALA A 364 -5.44 6.60 0.61
CA ALA A 364 -5.07 7.79 1.39
C ALA A 364 -6.26 8.74 1.67
N GLY A 365 -7.42 8.49 1.05
CA GLY A 365 -8.63 9.29 1.21
C GLY A 365 -8.64 10.58 0.37
N GLY A 366 -9.73 11.32 0.46
CA GLY A 366 -10.01 12.45 -0.43
C GLY A 366 -10.42 12.02 -1.86
N TYR A 367 -10.56 13.02 -2.74
CA TYR A 367 -11.05 12.83 -4.12
C TYR A 367 -9.95 13.08 -5.14
N ILE A 368 -9.83 12.20 -6.13
CA ILE A 368 -8.89 12.37 -7.25
C ILE A 368 -9.37 13.49 -8.20
N SER A 369 -8.43 14.26 -8.75
CA SER A 369 -8.72 15.44 -9.59
C SER A 369 -9.48 15.16 -10.89
N ILE A 370 -9.52 13.89 -11.31
CA ILE A 370 -10.19 13.39 -12.52
C ILE A 370 -11.45 12.55 -12.20
N GLY A 371 -11.85 12.47 -10.93
CA GLY A 371 -13.09 11.82 -10.49
C GLY A 371 -14.35 12.60 -10.86
N LEU A 372 -15.51 12.01 -10.60
CA LEU A 372 -16.82 12.61 -10.85
C LEU A 372 -17.39 13.45 -9.68
N ASN A 373 -16.62 13.63 -8.60
CA ASN A 373 -17.04 14.27 -7.35
C ASN A 373 -16.60 15.74 -7.22
#